data_AF-A0AAE0KV61-F1
#
_entry.id   AF-A0AAE0KV61-F1
#
_cell.length_a   1.000
_cell.length_b   1.000
_cell.length_c   1.000
_cell.angle_alpha   90.00
_cell.angle_beta   90.00
_cell.angle_gamma   90.00
#
_symmetry.space_group_name_H-M   'P 1'
#
loop_
_entity.id
_entity.type
_entity.pdbx_description
1 polymer ?
#
loop_
_entity_poly.entity_id
_entity_poly.type
_entity_poly.pdbx_seq_one_letter_code
_entity_poly.pdbx_strand_id
1 'polypeptide(L)'
;MGACSRRQARDAASFVRSCVATSVRCDERQRWCGAYQVCSTGLKIFERQDKDADVPCSYRLSQEGLQAVLPFLGKQKFRMSVEEYQRFLNKRQLPFKGDEASENFSKETLETIRSDLVQGCVVAIPDIEKSLEKQMFGKAEELAVVCWLGTTNISLLVSKPEAVQLLERMGCDTKEAWDAKASVPLNEGTAAAAEEEEL
;
A
#
# COMPACT_ATOMS: atom_id res chain seq x y z
N MET A 1 35.02 3.62 -1.37
CA MET A 1 34.25 3.13 -2.54
C MET A 1 33.00 4.00 -2.77
N GLY A 2 33.16 5.31 -3.01
CA GLY A 2 32.05 6.29 -2.99
C GLY A 2 31.83 7.07 -4.29
N ALA A 3 32.37 6.59 -5.41
CA ALA A 3 32.29 7.27 -6.71
C ALA A 3 31.15 6.75 -7.60
N CYS A 4 30.60 5.56 -7.32
CA CYS A 4 29.61 4.91 -8.17
C CYS A 4 28.18 5.44 -7.94
N SER A 5 27.79 5.80 -6.70
CA SER A 5 26.43 6.33 -6.44
C SER A 5 26.24 7.80 -6.85
N ARG A 6 27.33 8.57 -6.99
CA ARG A 6 27.28 9.99 -7.39
C ARG A 6 26.90 10.21 -8.86
N ARG A 7 27.06 9.20 -9.73
CA ARG A 7 26.65 9.31 -11.14
C ARG A 7 25.15 9.09 -11.31
N GLN A 8 24.56 8.14 -10.60
CA GLN A 8 23.13 7.83 -10.70
C GLN A 8 22.22 8.96 -10.19
N ALA A 9 22.61 9.69 -9.14
CA ALA A 9 21.85 10.85 -8.65
C ALA A 9 21.90 12.06 -9.62
N ARG A 10 22.99 12.18 -10.40
CA ARG A 10 23.17 13.27 -11.38
C ARG A 10 22.24 13.09 -12.59
N ASP A 11 21.95 11.85 -12.94
CA ASP A 11 21.06 11.50 -14.06
C ASP A 11 19.58 11.68 -13.68
N ALA A 12 19.17 11.40 -12.43
CA ALA A 12 17.81 11.63 -11.97
C ALA A 12 17.41 13.13 -11.98
N ALA A 13 18.36 14.02 -11.64
CA ALA A 13 18.15 15.48 -11.66
C ALA A 13 18.09 16.09 -13.08
N SER A 14 18.45 15.32 -14.12
CA SER A 14 18.39 15.78 -15.51
C SER A 14 16.99 15.67 -16.14
N PHE A 15 16.08 14.92 -15.49
CA PHE A 15 14.76 14.62 -16.03
C PHE A 15 13.63 15.52 -15.46
N VAL A 16 13.96 16.42 -14.54
CA VAL A 16 12.97 17.28 -13.87
C VAL A 16 13.23 18.76 -14.20
N ARG A 17 12.16 19.54 -14.45
CA ARG A 17 12.26 20.99 -14.72
C ARG A 17 13.12 21.68 -13.66
N SER A 18 13.89 22.69 -14.08
CA SER A 18 14.93 23.40 -13.30
C SER A 18 14.54 23.74 -11.85
N CYS A 19 13.28 24.07 -11.59
CA CYS A 19 12.81 24.43 -10.25
C CYS A 19 12.85 23.24 -9.26
N VAL A 20 12.44 22.04 -9.67
CA VAL A 20 12.40 20.87 -8.79
C VAL A 20 13.81 20.31 -8.58
N ALA A 21 14.64 20.32 -9.62
CA ALA A 21 16.06 19.95 -9.52
C ALA A 21 16.83 20.87 -8.55
N THR A 22 16.43 22.14 -8.45
CA THR A 22 17.03 23.09 -7.50
C THR A 22 16.58 22.81 -6.07
N SER A 23 15.29 22.51 -5.85
CA SER A 23 14.77 22.12 -4.52
C SER A 23 15.39 20.82 -3.99
N VAL A 24 15.52 19.79 -4.84
CA VAL A 24 16.13 18.50 -4.46
C VAL A 24 17.62 18.65 -4.15
N ARG A 25 18.35 19.50 -4.86
CA ARG A 25 19.77 19.79 -4.56
C ARG A 25 19.99 20.62 -3.31
N CYS A 26 18.99 21.40 -2.89
CA CYS A 26 19.03 22.14 -1.63
C CYS A 26 18.80 21.23 -0.42
N ASP A 27 18.13 20.10 -0.58
CA ASP A 27 17.88 19.12 0.49
C ASP A 27 19.16 18.34 0.88
N GLU A 28 19.99 17.93 -0.09
CA GLU A 28 21.24 17.19 0.16
C GLU A 28 22.39 18.04 0.74
N ARG A 29 22.30 19.38 0.68
CA ARG A 29 23.24 20.27 1.37
C ARG A 29 22.55 20.85 2.59
N GLN A 30 22.69 20.18 3.74
CA GLN A 30 22.33 20.70 5.06
C GLN A 30 23.11 21.99 5.39
N ARG A 31 22.72 23.10 4.76
CA ARG A 31 23.01 24.46 5.19
C ARG A 31 21.67 25.16 5.24
N TRP A 32 21.02 24.97 6.39
CA TRP A 32 19.76 25.59 6.77
C TRP A 32 19.81 27.10 6.51
N CYS A 33 19.18 27.54 5.43
CA CYS A 33 18.61 28.88 5.32
C CYS A 33 17.10 28.67 5.51
N GLY A 34 16.60 28.97 6.71
CA GLY A 34 15.25 28.60 7.20
C GLY A 34 14.07 29.28 6.49
N ALA A 35 13.98 29.18 5.17
CA ALA A 35 12.92 29.81 4.38
C ALA A 35 11.88 28.82 3.84
N TYR A 36 12.20 27.54 3.64
CA TYR A 36 11.24 26.58 3.07
C TYR A 36 11.44 25.17 3.62
N GLN A 37 10.39 24.62 4.24
CA GLN A 37 10.26 23.19 4.52
C GLN A 37 9.50 22.55 3.35
N VAL A 38 10.15 21.64 2.63
CA VAL A 38 9.50 20.92 1.54
C VAL A 38 8.68 19.77 2.15
N CYS A 39 7.36 19.96 2.27
CA CYS A 39 6.49 18.97 2.89
C CYS A 39 6.28 17.70 2.03
N SER A 40 6.38 17.81 0.70
CA SER A 40 6.29 16.68 -0.24
C SER A 40 6.82 17.06 -1.63
N THR A 41 7.44 16.12 -2.34
CA THR A 41 7.90 16.29 -3.73
C THR A 41 7.21 15.30 -4.67
N GLY A 42 5.96 15.61 -5.02
CA GLY A 42 5.17 14.81 -5.98
C GLY A 42 4.41 13.65 -5.33
N LEU A 43 4.04 12.67 -6.14
CA LEU A 43 3.25 11.52 -5.72
C LEU A 43 4.16 10.33 -5.35
N LYS A 44 4.03 9.83 -4.13
CA LYS A 44 4.75 8.63 -3.68
C LYS A 44 4.05 7.40 -4.25
N ILE A 45 4.69 6.74 -5.22
CA ILE A 45 4.11 5.57 -5.90
C ILE A 45 4.65 4.27 -5.29
N PHE A 46 5.95 4.19 -5.06
CA PHE A 46 6.60 3.00 -4.51
C PHE A 46 7.35 3.34 -3.24
N GLU A 47 7.46 2.36 -2.35
CA GLU A 47 8.28 2.45 -1.16
C GLU A 47 9.09 1.17 -0.96
N ARG A 48 10.26 1.30 -0.33
CA ARG A 48 11.18 0.18 -0.13
C ARG A 48 10.70 -0.70 1.01
N GLN A 49 10.70 -2.01 0.79
CA GLN A 49 10.35 -3.06 1.75
C GLN A 49 11.51 -4.05 1.82
N ASP A 50 12.38 -3.88 2.83
CA ASP A 50 13.58 -4.72 3.00
C ASP A 50 13.40 -5.84 4.03
N LYS A 51 12.25 -5.86 4.71
CA LYS A 51 12.03 -6.73 5.87
C LYS A 51 11.63 -8.18 5.52
N ASP A 52 11.20 -8.44 4.29
CA ASP A 52 10.66 -9.73 3.88
C ASP A 52 11.59 -10.41 2.87
N ALA A 53 12.57 -11.15 3.38
CA ALA A 53 13.58 -11.84 2.56
C ALA A 53 13.00 -12.89 1.60
N ASP A 54 11.81 -13.41 1.92
CA ASP A 54 11.12 -14.43 1.12
C ASP A 54 10.38 -13.87 -0.10
N VAL A 55 10.23 -12.54 -0.19
CA VAL A 55 9.53 -11.88 -1.29
C VAL A 55 10.53 -11.38 -2.33
N PRO A 56 10.38 -11.72 -3.62
CA PRO A 56 11.35 -11.36 -4.67
C PRO A 56 11.43 -9.86 -4.96
N CYS A 57 10.47 -9.07 -4.48
CA CYS A 57 10.35 -7.65 -4.76
C CYS A 57 10.61 -6.81 -3.50
N SER A 58 11.71 -6.06 -3.50
CA SER A 58 12.08 -5.13 -2.40
C SER A 58 11.29 -3.82 -2.39
N TYR A 59 10.23 -3.72 -3.20
CA TYR A 59 9.38 -2.54 -3.29
C TYR A 59 7.92 -2.93 -3.09
N ARG A 60 7.17 -2.06 -2.41
CA ARG A 60 5.71 -2.15 -2.28
C ARG A 60 5.05 -0.91 -2.87
N LEU A 61 3.87 -1.10 -3.44
CA LEU A 61 3.06 -0.01 -3.99
C LEU A 61 2.46 0.79 -2.82
N SER A 62 2.45 2.11 -2.94
CA SER A 62 1.76 2.99 -2.00
C SER A 62 0.35 3.25 -2.50
N GLN A 63 -0.60 3.35 -1.57
CA GLN A 63 -2.00 3.59 -1.87
C GLN A 63 -2.23 4.89 -2.65
N GLU A 64 -1.49 5.95 -2.33
CA GLU A 64 -1.51 7.25 -3.03
C GLU A 64 -1.20 7.12 -4.54
N GLY A 65 -0.28 6.23 -4.90
CA GLY A 65 0.13 5.97 -6.28
C GLY A 65 -0.74 4.97 -7.02
N LEU A 66 -1.66 4.29 -6.34
CA LEU A 66 -2.40 3.16 -6.91
C LEU A 66 -3.19 3.58 -8.15
N GLN A 67 -3.94 4.67 -8.07
CA GLN A 67 -4.80 5.13 -9.18
C GLN A 67 -4.02 5.47 -10.45
N ALA A 68 -2.78 5.94 -10.31
CA ALA A 68 -1.91 6.22 -11.45
C ALA A 68 -1.33 4.95 -12.10
N VAL A 69 -1.10 3.91 -11.30
CA VAL A 69 -0.48 2.65 -11.75
C VAL A 69 -1.51 1.62 -12.20
N LEU A 70 -2.72 1.64 -11.63
CA LEU A 70 -3.75 0.64 -11.80
C LEU A 70 -4.10 0.30 -13.28
N PRO A 71 -4.22 1.28 -14.20
CA PRO A 71 -4.49 0.97 -15.62
C PRO A 71 -3.37 0.18 -16.30
N PHE A 72 -2.14 0.31 -15.82
CA PHE A 72 -0.96 -0.37 -16.35
C PHE A 72 -0.64 -1.66 -15.58
N LEU A 73 -1.35 -1.94 -14.48
CA LEU A 73 -1.17 -3.12 -13.68
C LEU A 73 -1.87 -4.32 -14.33
N GLY A 74 -1.08 -5.18 -14.97
CA GLY A 74 -1.57 -6.39 -15.63
C GLY A 74 -1.71 -7.61 -14.70
N LYS A 75 -0.77 -7.78 -13.76
CA LYS A 75 -0.66 -8.94 -12.85
C LYS A 75 -0.77 -8.49 -11.40
N GLN A 76 -0.86 -9.43 -10.45
CA GLN A 76 -0.94 -9.14 -9.00
C GLN A 76 -2.17 -8.31 -8.60
N LYS A 77 -3.28 -8.50 -9.31
CA LYS A 77 -4.59 -7.94 -8.95
C LYS A 77 -5.63 -9.04 -8.95
N PHE A 78 -6.59 -8.96 -8.05
CA PHE A 78 -7.68 -9.91 -7.97
C PHE A 78 -8.97 -9.19 -7.62
N ARG A 79 -10.09 -9.80 -8.02
CA ARG A 79 -11.42 -9.33 -7.67
C ARG A 79 -11.97 -10.15 -6.52
N MET A 80 -12.75 -9.52 -5.66
CA MET A 80 -13.44 -10.15 -4.55
C MET A 80 -14.85 -9.60 -4.45
N SER A 81 -15.76 -10.35 -3.84
CA SER A 81 -17.14 -9.88 -3.66
C SER A 81 -17.19 -8.64 -2.78
N VAL A 82 -18.26 -7.85 -2.90
CA VAL A 82 -18.42 -6.63 -2.08
C VAL A 82 -18.47 -6.99 -0.58
N GLU A 83 -19.08 -8.10 -0.20
CA GLU A 83 -19.18 -8.57 1.18
C GLU A 83 -17.82 -9.07 1.73
N GLU A 84 -17.01 -9.71 0.88
CA GLU A 84 -15.62 -10.07 1.21
C GLU A 84 -14.77 -8.82 1.41
N TYR A 85 -14.94 -7.84 0.52
CA TYR A 85 -14.22 -6.57 0.55
C TYR A 85 -14.52 -5.76 1.81
N GLN A 86 -15.80 -5.65 2.19
CA GLN A 86 -16.21 -5.01 3.44
C GLN A 86 -15.62 -5.70 4.68
N ARG A 87 -15.65 -7.05 4.71
CA ARG A 87 -15.02 -7.82 5.80
C ARG A 87 -13.52 -7.62 5.85
N PHE A 88 -12.86 -7.54 4.69
CA PHE A 88 -11.44 -7.28 4.58
C PHE A 88 -11.05 -5.89 5.08
N LEU A 89 -11.80 -4.85 4.71
CA LEU A 89 -11.58 -3.49 5.22
C LEU A 89 -11.77 -3.40 6.75
N ASN A 90 -12.76 -4.10 7.30
CA ASN A 90 -13.03 -4.13 8.74
C ASN A 90 -11.95 -4.89 9.52
N LYS A 91 -11.63 -6.13 9.13
CA LYS A 91 -10.68 -6.98 9.85
C LYS A 91 -9.21 -6.60 9.60
N ARG A 92 -8.93 -5.86 8.51
CA ARG A 92 -7.60 -5.45 7.99
C ARG A 92 -6.63 -6.58 7.64
N GLN A 93 -6.84 -7.79 8.15
CA GLN A 93 -6.06 -8.97 7.86
C GLN A 93 -6.98 -10.18 7.81
N LEU A 94 -6.84 -10.97 6.75
CA LEU A 94 -7.66 -12.17 6.54
C LEU A 94 -6.77 -13.37 6.21
N PRO A 95 -6.92 -14.50 6.90
CA PRO A 95 -6.27 -15.75 6.50
C PRO A 95 -6.94 -16.32 5.24
N PHE A 96 -6.12 -16.76 4.28
CA PHE A 96 -6.57 -17.43 3.05
C PHE A 96 -6.13 -18.91 2.98
N LYS A 97 -5.43 -19.38 4.04
CA LYS A 97 -5.11 -20.79 4.28
C LYS A 97 -5.70 -21.23 5.63
N GLY A 98 -6.02 -22.53 5.74
CA GLY A 98 -6.64 -23.11 6.93
C GLY A 98 -8.17 -23.13 6.88
N ASP A 99 -8.80 -23.52 7.98
CA ASP A 99 -10.24 -23.74 8.08
C ASP A 99 -11.05 -22.44 8.00
N GLU A 100 -10.47 -21.32 8.44
CA GLU A 100 -11.10 -19.99 8.41
C GLU A 100 -11.12 -19.37 7.00
N ALA A 101 -10.37 -19.92 6.04
CA ALA A 101 -10.26 -19.37 4.70
C ALA A 101 -11.59 -19.39 3.95
N SER A 102 -12.37 -20.49 4.10
CA SER A 102 -13.66 -20.64 3.45
C SER A 102 -14.76 -19.76 4.04
N GLU A 103 -14.58 -19.28 5.27
CA GLU A 103 -15.48 -18.30 5.87
C GLU A 103 -15.17 -16.91 5.31
N ASN A 104 -13.90 -16.55 5.21
CA ASN A 104 -13.48 -15.20 4.82
C ASN A 104 -13.59 -14.93 3.32
N PHE A 105 -13.37 -15.94 2.47
CA PHE A 105 -13.33 -15.80 1.02
C PHE A 105 -14.13 -16.91 0.33
N SER A 106 -14.76 -16.57 -0.79
CA SER A 106 -15.38 -17.50 -1.72
C SER A 106 -14.31 -18.38 -2.39
N LYS A 107 -14.77 -19.51 -2.93
CA LYS A 107 -13.89 -20.50 -3.56
C LYS A 107 -13.14 -19.92 -4.76
N GLU A 108 -13.80 -19.08 -5.54
CA GLU A 108 -13.22 -18.42 -6.72
C GLU A 108 -12.12 -17.42 -6.34
N THR A 109 -12.39 -16.56 -5.34
CA THR A 109 -11.38 -15.62 -4.82
C THR A 109 -10.18 -16.38 -4.25
N LEU A 110 -10.40 -17.46 -3.50
CA LEU A 110 -9.33 -18.30 -2.94
C LEU A 110 -8.49 -19.00 -4.01
N GLU A 111 -9.14 -19.50 -5.07
CA GLU A 111 -8.45 -20.13 -6.19
C GLU A 111 -7.53 -19.12 -6.86
N THR A 112 -8.06 -17.94 -7.19
CA THR A 112 -7.30 -16.83 -7.78
C THR A 112 -6.10 -16.41 -6.91
N ILE A 113 -6.30 -16.28 -5.59
CA ILE A 113 -5.22 -15.93 -4.66
C ILE A 113 -4.12 -17.00 -4.64
N ARG A 114 -4.47 -18.29 -4.77
CA ARG A 114 -3.53 -19.40 -4.66
C ARG A 114 -2.82 -19.72 -5.98
N SER A 115 -3.49 -19.55 -7.12
CA SER A 115 -2.95 -19.89 -8.44
C SER A 115 -2.23 -18.73 -9.11
N ASP A 116 -2.80 -17.52 -9.03
CA ASP A 116 -2.42 -16.42 -9.93
C ASP A 116 -1.56 -15.36 -9.24
N LEU A 117 -1.64 -15.28 -7.91
CA LEU A 117 -0.91 -14.28 -7.12
C LEU A 117 0.40 -14.84 -6.56
N VAL A 118 1.38 -13.94 -6.42
CA VAL A 118 2.68 -14.24 -5.80
C VAL A 118 2.77 -13.41 -4.53
N GLN A 119 3.43 -13.95 -3.52
CA GLN A 119 3.68 -13.24 -2.27
C GLN A 119 4.28 -11.85 -2.51
N GLY A 120 3.87 -10.88 -1.71
CA GLY A 120 4.27 -9.48 -1.82
C GLY A 120 3.09 -8.54 -2.03
N CYS A 121 3.31 -7.49 -2.82
CA CYS A 121 2.31 -6.44 -3.02
C CYS A 121 1.28 -6.83 -4.08
N VAL A 122 0.01 -6.82 -3.69
CA VAL A 122 -1.14 -7.17 -4.53
C VAL A 122 -2.22 -6.10 -4.44
N VAL A 123 -3.10 -6.02 -5.43
CA VAL A 123 -4.22 -5.06 -5.45
C VAL A 123 -5.54 -5.81 -5.38
N ALA A 124 -6.36 -5.47 -4.38
CA ALA A 124 -7.73 -5.95 -4.26
C ALA A 124 -8.69 -4.96 -4.89
N ILE A 125 -9.59 -5.45 -5.73
CA ILE A 125 -10.63 -4.65 -6.39
C ILE A 125 -11.99 -5.25 -6.05
N PRO A 126 -12.94 -4.49 -5.50
CA PRO A 126 -14.28 -5.00 -5.27
C PRO A 126 -14.98 -5.26 -6.60
N ASP A 127 -15.71 -6.36 -6.68
CA ASP A 127 -16.46 -6.73 -7.87
C ASP A 127 -17.82 -6.02 -7.90
N ILE A 128 -17.88 -4.91 -8.64
CA ILE A 128 -19.07 -4.05 -8.77
C ILE A 128 -19.69 -4.28 -10.15
N GLU A 129 -20.10 -5.52 -10.43
CA GLU A 129 -20.71 -5.89 -11.71
C GLU A 129 -22.19 -5.49 -11.80
N LYS A 130 -22.88 -5.32 -10.66
CA LYS A 130 -24.31 -4.98 -10.67
C LYS A 130 -24.52 -3.50 -11.01
N SER A 131 -25.43 -3.25 -11.97
CA SER A 131 -25.74 -1.90 -12.46
C SER A 131 -26.16 -0.92 -11.36
N LEU A 132 -26.81 -1.39 -10.30
CA LEU A 132 -27.21 -0.55 -9.15
C LEU A 132 -26.00 -0.15 -8.30
N GLU A 133 -25.15 -1.11 -7.94
CA GLU A 133 -23.96 -0.88 -7.12
C GLU A 133 -22.97 0.04 -7.86
N LYS A 134 -22.87 -0.07 -9.18
CA LYS A 134 -22.04 0.81 -10.02
C LYS A 134 -22.54 2.26 -10.04
N GLN A 135 -23.85 2.49 -9.98
CA GLN A 135 -24.40 3.84 -9.86
C GLN A 135 -24.21 4.44 -8.46
N MET A 136 -24.17 3.59 -7.43
CA MET A 136 -24.01 4.03 -6.04
C MET A 136 -22.55 4.29 -5.65
N PHE A 137 -21.62 3.42 -6.06
CA PHE A 137 -20.23 3.43 -5.59
C PHE A 137 -19.23 4.02 -6.59
N GLY A 138 -19.64 4.17 -7.85
CA GLY A 138 -18.80 4.66 -8.93
C GLY A 138 -18.01 3.55 -9.63
N LYS A 139 -16.78 3.85 -10.04
CA LYS A 139 -15.89 2.89 -10.70
C LYS A 139 -15.24 1.96 -9.67
N ALA A 140 -15.19 0.66 -9.94
CA ALA A 140 -14.55 -0.32 -9.06
C ALA A 140 -13.08 0.00 -8.80
N GLU A 141 -12.41 0.59 -9.80
CA GLU A 141 -11.03 1.02 -9.74
C GLU A 141 -10.79 2.11 -8.67
N GLU A 142 -11.77 2.98 -8.42
CA GLU A 142 -11.67 4.03 -7.39
C GLU A 142 -11.68 3.44 -5.97
N LEU A 143 -12.26 2.25 -5.81
CA LEU A 143 -12.29 1.50 -4.56
C LEU A 143 -11.17 0.46 -4.48
N ALA A 144 -10.23 0.42 -5.41
CA ALA A 144 -9.11 -0.49 -5.33
C ALA A 144 -8.21 -0.15 -4.14
N VAL A 145 -7.66 -1.18 -3.49
CA VAL A 145 -6.75 -1.03 -2.35
C VAL A 145 -5.51 -1.88 -2.52
N VAL A 146 -4.39 -1.33 -2.05
CA VAL A 146 -3.14 -2.08 -1.98
C VAL A 146 -3.14 -3.00 -0.76
N CYS A 147 -2.70 -4.23 -0.97
CA CYS A 147 -2.59 -5.26 0.05
C CYS A 147 -1.21 -5.92 0.01
N TRP A 148 -0.87 -6.58 1.10
CA TRP A 148 0.28 -7.45 1.22
C TRP A 148 -0.18 -8.90 1.33
N LEU A 149 0.19 -9.72 0.35
CA LEU A 149 -0.02 -11.16 0.36
C LEU A 149 1.17 -11.82 1.05
N GLY A 150 0.95 -12.30 2.27
CA GLY A 150 1.88 -13.14 3.00
C GLY A 150 1.72 -14.62 2.68
N THR A 151 2.34 -15.46 3.50
CA THR A 151 2.31 -16.92 3.30
C THR A 151 0.96 -17.55 3.62
N THR A 152 0.23 -17.02 4.61
CA THR A 152 -1.04 -17.58 5.10
C THR A 152 -2.20 -16.59 5.11
N ASN A 153 -1.89 -15.31 4.99
CA ASN A 153 -2.79 -14.19 5.25
C ASN A 153 -2.52 -13.02 4.29
N ILE A 154 -3.58 -12.27 4.01
CA ILE A 154 -3.54 -11.02 3.25
C ILE A 154 -3.78 -9.87 4.24
N SER A 155 -2.93 -8.85 4.18
CA SER A 155 -2.98 -7.68 5.06
C SER A 155 -3.21 -6.40 4.26
N LEU A 156 -4.07 -5.52 4.77
CA LEU A 156 -4.38 -4.23 4.15
C LEU A 156 -3.23 -3.24 4.40
N LEU A 157 -2.71 -2.62 3.33
CA LEU A 157 -1.64 -1.61 3.41
C LEU A 157 -2.18 -0.17 3.50
N VAL A 158 -3.51 -0.04 3.55
CA VAL A 158 -4.23 1.22 3.65
C VAL A 158 -4.31 1.68 5.10
N SER A 159 -4.27 3.00 5.30
CA SER A 159 -4.40 3.61 6.63
C SER A 159 -5.79 3.35 7.22
N LYS A 160 -5.90 3.35 8.55
CA LYS A 160 -7.18 3.20 9.26
C LYS A 160 -8.25 4.23 8.81
N PRO A 161 -7.96 5.55 8.76
CA PRO A 161 -8.96 6.52 8.35
C PRO A 161 -9.41 6.32 6.91
N GLU A 162 -8.50 5.92 6.02
CA GLU A 162 -8.84 5.65 4.62
C GLU A 162 -9.70 4.39 4.46
N ALA A 163 -9.44 3.33 5.25
CA ALA A 163 -10.31 2.15 5.28
C ALA A 163 -11.73 2.49 5.74
N VAL A 164 -11.86 3.38 6.74
CA VAL A 164 -13.16 3.90 7.21
C VAL A 164 -13.87 4.69 6.11
N GLN A 165 -13.15 5.58 5.41
CA GLN A 165 -13.72 6.34 4.29
C GLN A 165 -14.22 5.44 3.16
N LEU A 166 -13.49 4.36 2.86
CA LEU A 166 -13.90 3.37 1.86
C LEU A 166 -15.16 2.61 2.30
N LEU A 167 -15.28 2.25 3.58
CA LEU A 167 -16.49 1.63 4.15
C LEU A 167 -17.69 2.58 4.13
N GLU A 168 -17.50 3.85 4.51
CA GLU A 168 -18.54 4.89 4.46
C GLU A 168 -19.02 5.12 3.02
N ARG A 169 -18.10 5.12 2.05
CA ARG A 169 -18.44 5.24 0.63
C ARG A 169 -19.27 4.04 0.13
N MET A 170 -19.14 2.88 0.77
CA MET A 170 -19.96 1.70 0.50
C MET A 170 -21.27 1.64 1.31
N GLY A 171 -21.55 2.64 2.16
CA GLY A 171 -22.76 2.69 2.98
C GLY A 171 -22.73 1.76 4.21
N CYS A 172 -21.55 1.34 4.67
CA CYS A 172 -21.40 0.55 5.89
C CYS A 172 -21.18 1.46 7.11
N ASP A 173 -21.97 1.30 8.16
CA ASP A 173 -21.78 1.99 9.43
C ASP A 173 -20.57 1.40 10.18
N THR A 174 -19.53 2.23 10.38
CA THR A 174 -18.25 1.88 11.03
C THR A 174 -18.32 1.79 12.56
N LYS A 175 -19.52 1.82 13.15
CA LYS A 175 -19.71 2.02 14.60
C LYS A 175 -19.55 0.77 15.47
N GLU A 176 -19.62 -0.44 14.93
CA GLU A 176 -19.73 -1.65 15.78
C GLU A 176 -18.46 -2.52 15.86
N ALA A 177 -17.40 -2.21 15.10
CA ALA A 177 -16.21 -3.06 15.02
C ALA A 177 -14.96 -2.52 15.74
N TRP A 178 -14.93 -1.24 16.11
CA TRP A 178 -13.67 -0.56 16.44
C TRP A 178 -13.36 -0.41 17.95
N ASP A 179 -14.37 -0.49 18.83
CA ASP A 179 -14.16 -0.31 20.28
C ASP A 179 -13.73 -1.59 21.02
N ALA A 180 -13.78 -2.75 20.38
CA ALA A 180 -13.44 -4.03 21.00
C ALA A 180 -12.12 -4.61 20.44
N LYS A 181 -11.02 -4.24 21.10
CA LYS A 181 -9.63 -4.79 21.00
C LYS A 181 -8.67 -4.07 20.04
N ALA A 182 -7.94 -3.13 20.63
CA ALA A 182 -6.51 -3.26 20.90
C ALA A 182 -5.61 -3.92 19.83
N SER A 183 -4.75 -3.08 19.26
CA SER A 183 -3.34 -3.35 18.95
C SER A 183 -3.00 -4.60 18.14
N VAL A 184 -2.90 -4.42 16.82
CA VAL A 184 -1.71 -4.89 16.10
C VAL A 184 -1.03 -3.64 15.57
N PRO A 185 0.21 -3.32 15.99
CA PRO A 185 0.91 -2.17 15.46
C PRO A 185 1.10 -2.40 13.95
N LEU A 186 0.71 -1.40 13.14
CA LEU A 186 1.41 -1.20 11.88
C LEU A 186 2.89 -1.18 12.26
N ASN A 187 3.69 -2.05 11.66
CA ASN A 187 5.13 -2.09 11.89
C ASN A 187 5.75 -0.85 11.21
N GLU A 188 5.49 0.32 11.80
CA GLU A 188 6.29 1.52 11.63
C GLU A 188 7.71 1.15 12.07
N GLY A 189 8.66 1.32 11.15
CA GLY A 189 10.03 0.93 11.39
C GLY A 189 10.55 1.57 12.66
N THR A 190 10.80 0.74 13.68
CA THR A 190 11.65 1.07 14.81
C THR A 190 13.00 1.51 14.27
N ALA A 191 13.23 2.82 14.34
CA ALA A 191 14.55 3.42 14.25
C ALA A 191 15.36 2.91 15.46
N ALA A 192 16.22 1.92 15.24
CA ALA A 192 17.23 1.56 16.22
C ALA A 192 18.32 2.63 16.18
N ALA A 193 18.39 3.42 17.24
CA ALA A 193 19.55 4.22 17.58
C ALA A 193 20.76 3.29 17.75
N ALA A 194 21.86 3.61 17.06
CA ALA A 194 23.17 3.05 17.37
C ALA A 194 23.84 4.01 18.36
N GLU A 195 24.01 3.56 19.60
CA GLU A 195 24.88 4.20 20.57
C GLU A 195 26.34 4.05 20.13
N GLU A 196 27.08 5.16 20.22
CA GLU A 196 28.53 5.22 20.15
C GLU A 196 29.12 4.50 21.38
N GLU A 197 30.00 3.52 21.17
CA GLU A 197 30.92 3.04 22.20
C GLU A 197 32.33 3.53 21.84
N GLU A 198 32.85 4.38 22.71
CA GLU A 198 34.16 5.00 22.72
C GLU A 198 35.30 3.96 22.75
N LEU A 199 36.32 4.19 21.92
CA LEU A 199 37.71 3.90 22.25
C LEU A 199 38.64 4.90 21.53
#